data_AF-A0A9C6U1E6-F1
#
_entry.id   AF-A0A9C6U1E6-F1
#
_cell.length_a   1.000
_cell.length_b   1.000
_cell.length_c   1.000
_cell.angle_alpha   90.00
_cell.angle_beta   90.00
_cell.angle_gamma   90.00
#
_symmetry.space_group_name_H-M   'P 1'
#
loop_
_entity.id
_entity.type
_entity.pdbx_description
1 polymer ?
#
loop_
_entity_poly.entity_id
_entity_poly.type
_entity_poly.pdbx_seq_one_letter_code
_entity_poly.pdbx_strand_id
1 'polypeptide(L)'
;MARKAPKSNRYITSESADFRLSAVVGKQNLVLFDLETSGLKGEILQIGAKCGSCTFSCYIKPKGPIPSDVTAITKLSTSGGQLHRGTHLVPTVSLQVAMQQFVHYLTLLQKMVYFCSHNLAFDGSKLHKALCECNFEDKFLAVVRGMSCSLKIIRNMRAKTEKNSIEVLTTSLGIEYVDGHDALSDTQMLALIIKKLDISDDLITSSTDAYNLIQKYKPDEILSHKCKQLLSDCKQNVSQENIPVGKEIVKKIISSNISVACLQKAYNFNTRVETVTLPARVIGTTVDKLY
;
A
#
# COMPACT_ATOMS: atom_id res chain seq x y z
N MET A 1 -42.83 -12.59 47.48
CA MET A 1 -42.42 -11.53 46.52
C MET A 1 -41.24 -12.04 45.72
N ALA A 2 -41.43 -12.30 44.43
CA ALA A 2 -40.40 -12.80 43.53
C ALA A 2 -39.50 -11.65 43.05
N ARG A 3 -38.18 -11.83 43.14
CA ARG A 3 -37.20 -11.03 42.37
C ARG A 3 -36.42 -11.99 41.48
N LYS A 4 -36.71 -11.95 40.19
CA LYS A 4 -35.93 -12.61 39.13
C LYS A 4 -34.53 -11.99 39.09
N ALA A 5 -33.50 -12.82 39.28
CA ALA A 5 -32.13 -12.46 38.92
C ALA A 5 -32.00 -12.45 37.38
N PRO A 6 -31.26 -11.49 36.79
CA PRO A 6 -31.11 -11.44 35.34
C PRO A 6 -30.11 -12.51 34.89
N LYS A 7 -30.47 -13.21 33.81
CA LYS A 7 -29.61 -14.16 33.10
C LYS A 7 -28.36 -13.43 32.61
N SER A 8 -27.19 -13.83 33.11
CA SER A 8 -25.91 -13.36 32.57
C SER A 8 -25.72 -13.94 31.16
N ASN A 9 -25.82 -13.10 30.14
CA ASN A 9 -25.38 -13.43 28.79
C ASN A 9 -23.86 -13.68 28.83
N ARG A 10 -23.47 -14.96 28.77
CA ARG A 10 -22.10 -15.37 28.45
C ARG A 10 -21.84 -15.01 26.99
N TYR A 11 -21.09 -13.93 26.77
CA TYR A 11 -20.38 -13.75 25.51
C TYR A 11 -19.12 -14.60 25.56
N ILE A 12 -19.04 -15.57 24.64
CA ILE A 12 -17.86 -16.40 24.42
C ILE A 12 -16.81 -15.50 23.77
N THR A 13 -15.80 -15.11 24.55
CA THR A 13 -14.59 -14.45 24.06
C THR A 13 -13.73 -15.49 23.36
N SER A 14 -13.62 -15.43 22.03
CA SER A 14 -12.56 -16.14 21.31
C SER A 14 -11.24 -15.40 21.53
N GLU A 15 -10.37 -15.98 22.35
CA GLU A 15 -9.04 -15.50 22.75
C GLU A 15 -8.01 -15.46 21.59
N SER A 16 -8.23 -14.66 20.56
CA SER A 16 -7.17 -14.44 19.54
C SER A 16 -7.11 -13.04 18.93
N ALA A 17 -7.88 -12.09 19.45
CA ALA A 17 -7.70 -10.67 19.14
C ALA A 17 -7.70 -9.92 20.47
N ASP A 18 -6.51 -9.63 20.99
CA ASP A 18 -6.32 -8.93 22.26
C ASP A 18 -6.71 -7.44 22.07
N PHE A 19 -8.02 -7.18 22.14
CA PHE A 19 -8.59 -5.88 21.85
C PHE A 19 -8.49 -5.01 23.12
N ARG A 20 -7.45 -4.18 23.21
CA ARG A 20 -7.34 -3.13 24.24
C ARG A 20 -7.93 -1.81 23.72
N LEU A 21 -9.26 -1.68 23.78
CA LEU A 21 -10.00 -0.44 23.49
C LEU A 21 -9.92 0.45 24.74
N SER A 22 -8.86 1.24 24.87
CA SER A 22 -8.86 2.30 25.90
C SER A 22 -9.84 3.39 25.47
N ALA A 23 -10.75 3.77 26.36
CA ALA A 23 -11.79 4.78 26.15
C ALA A 23 -11.26 6.23 26.07
N VAL A 24 -10.17 6.43 25.33
CA VAL A 24 -9.67 7.74 24.93
C VAL A 24 -9.82 7.82 23.41
N VAL A 25 -11.05 8.01 22.94
CA VAL A 25 -11.34 8.31 21.53
C VAL A 25 -10.91 9.76 21.27
N GLY A 26 -9.59 9.99 21.27
CA GLY A 26 -8.95 11.25 20.96
C GLY A 26 -8.68 11.39 19.46
N LYS A 27 -8.64 12.63 18.98
CA LYS A 27 -8.24 13.22 17.67
C LYS A 27 -7.57 12.39 16.55
N GLN A 28 -6.97 11.24 16.80
CA GLN A 28 -6.15 10.50 15.85
C GLN A 28 -7.01 9.68 14.89
N ASN A 29 -6.69 9.79 13.60
CA ASN A 29 -7.29 9.02 12.51
C ASN A 29 -6.23 8.27 11.71
N LEU A 30 -4.97 8.25 12.16
CA LEU A 30 -3.87 7.57 11.51
C LEU A 30 -3.67 6.17 12.11
N VAL A 31 -3.90 5.17 11.27
CA VAL A 31 -3.63 3.75 11.52
C VAL A 31 -2.27 3.42 10.95
N LEU A 32 -1.29 3.20 11.83
CA LEU A 32 -0.04 2.55 11.45
C LEU A 32 -0.27 1.05 11.37
N PHE A 33 0.33 0.38 10.39
CA PHE A 33 0.23 -1.07 10.27
C PHE A 33 1.46 -1.70 9.63
N ASP A 34 1.65 -2.98 9.91
CA ASP A 34 2.69 -3.85 9.36
C ASP A 34 2.15 -5.28 9.19
N LEU A 35 2.80 -6.09 8.35
CA LEU A 35 2.40 -7.45 8.03
C LEU A 35 3.60 -8.41 8.06
N GLU A 36 3.51 -9.45 8.88
CA GLU A 36 4.38 -10.61 8.71
C GLU A 36 3.84 -11.53 7.63
N THR A 37 4.74 -12.08 6.81
CA THR A 37 4.33 -12.92 5.66
C THR A 37 5.21 -14.16 5.53
N SER A 38 4.69 -15.20 4.89
CA SER A 38 5.47 -16.41 4.57
C SER A 38 6.51 -16.20 3.44
N GLY A 39 6.85 -14.95 3.13
CA GLY A 39 7.87 -14.55 2.17
C GLY A 39 7.39 -13.43 1.23
N LEU A 40 8.28 -13.01 0.32
CA LEU A 40 8.03 -11.87 -0.56
C LEU A 40 6.73 -11.98 -1.37
N LYS A 41 6.41 -13.19 -1.87
CA LYS A 41 5.15 -13.52 -2.56
C LYS A 41 4.19 -14.35 -1.70
N GLY A 42 4.52 -14.56 -0.44
CA GLY A 42 3.79 -15.40 0.50
C GLY A 42 2.48 -14.78 0.99
N GLU A 43 1.76 -15.57 1.77
CA GLU A 43 0.53 -15.15 2.46
C GLU A 43 0.83 -14.33 3.71
N ILE A 44 -0.19 -13.65 4.24
CA ILE A 44 -0.11 -12.94 5.51
C ILE A 44 -0.17 -13.95 6.65
N LEU A 45 0.75 -13.85 7.60
CA LEU A 45 0.83 -14.67 8.80
C LEU A 45 0.49 -13.88 10.08
N GLN A 46 0.69 -12.57 10.07
CA GLN A 46 0.29 -11.67 11.15
C GLN A 46 -0.12 -10.32 10.59
N ILE A 47 -1.12 -9.69 11.20
CA ILE A 47 -1.45 -8.28 11.00
C ILE A 47 -1.21 -7.56 12.32
N GLY A 48 -0.40 -6.50 12.29
CA GLY A 48 -0.23 -5.58 13.40
C GLY A 48 -0.73 -4.20 13.00
N ALA A 49 -1.52 -3.56 13.85
CA ALA A 49 -1.95 -2.18 13.62
C ALA A 49 -2.09 -1.38 14.92
N LYS A 50 -1.94 -0.06 14.80
CA LYS A 50 -2.03 0.90 15.91
C LYS A 50 -2.68 2.20 15.44
N CYS A 51 -3.66 2.68 16.21
CA CYS A 51 -4.23 4.01 16.07
C CYS A 51 -4.29 4.66 17.45
N GLY A 52 -3.40 5.64 17.71
CA GLY A 52 -3.26 6.19 19.04
C GLY A 52 -2.91 5.13 20.08
N SER A 53 -3.75 5.00 21.12
CA SER A 53 -3.64 3.97 22.14
C SER A 53 -4.28 2.63 21.75
N CYS A 54 -5.10 2.58 20.70
CA CYS A 54 -5.73 1.36 20.23
C CYS A 54 -4.74 0.53 19.40
N THR A 55 -4.77 -0.78 19.61
CA THR A 55 -3.93 -1.75 18.88
C THR A 55 -4.75 -2.92 18.39
N PHE A 56 -4.28 -3.54 17.31
CA PHE A 56 -4.79 -4.78 16.76
C PHE A 56 -3.60 -5.70 16.45
N SER A 57 -3.69 -6.96 16.86
CA SER A 57 -2.75 -8.01 16.46
C SER A 57 -3.52 -9.30 16.24
N CYS A 58 -3.27 -9.96 15.12
CA CYS A 58 -3.94 -11.20 14.77
C CYS A 58 -2.99 -12.08 13.95
N TYR A 59 -2.73 -13.30 14.43
CA TYR A 59 -2.04 -14.32 13.63
C TYR A 59 -3.02 -15.10 12.77
N ILE A 60 -2.57 -15.46 11.57
CA ILE A 60 -3.36 -16.12 10.55
C ILE A 60 -2.81 -17.51 10.31
N LYS A 61 -3.71 -18.49 10.23
CA LYS A 61 -3.35 -19.88 10.02
C LYS A 61 -2.64 -20.02 8.66
N PRO A 62 -1.41 -20.56 8.61
CA PRO A 62 -0.70 -20.76 7.35
C PRO A 62 -1.39 -21.82 6.49
N LYS A 63 -1.39 -21.63 5.17
CA LYS A 63 -1.85 -22.61 4.17
C LYS A 63 -0.81 -23.70 3.91
N GLY A 64 0.47 -23.43 4.20
CA GLY A 64 1.57 -24.35 3.96
C GLY A 64 2.78 -24.10 4.85
N PRO A 65 3.85 -24.90 4.70
CA PRO A 65 5.08 -24.73 5.47
C PRO A 65 5.76 -23.39 5.14
N ILE A 66 6.32 -22.75 6.16
CA ILE A 66 7.13 -21.53 6.01
C ILE A 66 8.58 -21.93 5.69
N PRO A 67 9.18 -21.38 4.62
CA PRO A 67 10.58 -21.61 4.29
C PRO A 67 11.55 -21.25 5.43
N SER A 68 12.67 -21.96 5.53
CA SER A 68 13.65 -21.78 6.62
C SER A 68 14.34 -20.41 6.61
N ASP A 69 14.58 -19.85 5.42
CA ASP A 69 15.11 -18.49 5.22
C ASP A 69 14.12 -17.42 5.71
N VAL A 70 12.82 -17.61 5.47
CA VAL A 70 11.77 -16.74 6.02
C VAL A 70 11.64 -16.91 7.52
N THR A 71 11.74 -18.15 8.02
CA THR A 71 11.71 -18.45 9.45
C THR A 71 12.88 -17.77 10.19
N ALA A 72 14.07 -17.76 9.60
CA ALA A 72 15.25 -17.13 10.19
C ALA A 72 15.09 -15.61 10.39
N ILE A 73 14.29 -14.96 9.54
CA ILE A 73 14.00 -13.53 9.62
C ILE A 73 12.81 -13.28 10.56
N THR A 74 11.66 -13.87 10.23
CA THR A 74 10.38 -13.58 10.91
C THR A 74 10.24 -14.26 12.28
N LYS A 75 11.09 -15.24 12.57
CA LYS A 75 10.95 -16.18 13.69
C LYS A 75 9.64 -16.98 13.64
N LEU A 76 8.89 -16.93 12.53
CA LEU A 76 7.66 -17.69 12.34
C LEU A 76 7.97 -19.02 11.65
N SER A 77 7.44 -20.11 12.19
CA SER A 77 7.58 -21.44 11.63
C SER A 77 6.27 -22.21 11.67
N THR A 78 6.16 -23.26 10.86
CA THR A 78 5.00 -24.15 10.88
C THR A 78 5.42 -25.54 11.33
N SER A 79 4.75 -26.08 12.35
CA SER A 79 4.93 -27.45 12.82
C SER A 79 3.56 -28.07 13.08
N GLY A 80 3.30 -29.27 12.54
CA GLY A 80 1.99 -29.93 12.66
C GLY A 80 0.81 -29.12 12.10
N GLY A 81 1.05 -28.22 11.13
CA GLY A 81 0.04 -27.30 10.60
C GLY A 81 -0.33 -26.14 11.53
N GLN A 82 0.44 -25.93 12.61
CA GLN A 82 0.29 -24.85 13.58
C GLN A 82 1.42 -23.83 13.42
N LEU A 83 1.09 -22.55 13.62
CA LEU A 83 2.05 -21.44 13.55
C LEU A 83 2.75 -21.29 14.89
N HIS A 84 4.07 -21.21 14.87
CA HIS A 84 4.90 -20.94 16.05
C HIS A 84 5.72 -19.68 15.82
N ARG A 85 5.96 -18.93 16.90
CA ARG A 85 6.90 -17.82 16.94
C ARG A 85 8.05 -18.18 17.89
N GLY A 86 9.24 -18.35 17.35
CA GLY A 86 10.33 -19.01 18.05
C GLY A 86 9.92 -20.41 18.50
N THR A 87 9.95 -20.67 19.80
CA THR A 87 9.53 -21.95 20.39
C THR A 87 8.06 -21.97 20.83
N HIS A 88 7.32 -20.87 20.65
CA HIS A 88 6.01 -20.68 21.25
C HIS A 88 4.90 -20.86 20.21
N LEU A 89 3.90 -21.68 20.52
CA LEU A 89 2.68 -21.81 19.72
C LEU A 89 1.88 -20.51 19.81
N VAL A 90 1.49 -19.94 18.66
CA VAL A 90 0.64 -18.74 18.62
C VAL A 90 -0.81 -19.10 18.21
N PRO A 91 -1.84 -18.57 18.89
CA PRO A 91 -3.22 -18.74 18.47
C PRO A 91 -3.44 -18.14 17.08
N THR A 92 -4.07 -18.90 16.17
CA THR A 92 -4.34 -18.45 14.81
C THR A 92 -5.82 -18.52 14.47
N VAL A 93 -6.25 -17.67 13.54
CA VAL A 93 -7.58 -17.74 12.91
C VAL A 93 -7.46 -17.90 11.40
N SER A 94 -8.56 -18.19 10.71
CA SER A 94 -8.56 -18.19 9.23
C SER A 94 -8.39 -16.77 8.67
N LEU A 95 -7.90 -16.66 7.42
CA LEU A 95 -7.81 -15.36 6.73
C LEU A 95 -9.14 -14.61 6.73
N GLN A 96 -10.25 -15.31 6.49
CA GLN A 96 -11.61 -14.74 6.51
C GLN A 96 -11.93 -14.09 7.86
N VAL A 97 -11.64 -14.79 8.96
CA VAL A 97 -11.91 -14.29 10.31
C VAL A 97 -10.97 -13.13 10.64
N ALA A 98 -9.69 -13.21 10.27
CA ALA A 98 -8.73 -12.13 10.47
C ALA A 98 -9.16 -10.85 9.73
N MET A 99 -9.58 -10.95 8.47
CA MET A 99 -10.08 -9.79 7.70
C MET A 99 -11.36 -9.22 8.31
N GLN A 100 -12.28 -10.07 8.75
CA GLN A 100 -13.49 -9.64 9.45
C GLN A 100 -13.17 -8.87 10.74
N GLN A 101 -12.28 -9.42 11.57
CA GLN A 101 -11.84 -8.79 12.82
C GLN A 101 -11.09 -7.49 12.56
N PHE A 102 -10.24 -7.45 11.54
CA PHE A 102 -9.49 -6.26 11.18
C PHE A 102 -10.40 -5.13 10.71
N VAL A 103 -11.33 -5.40 9.79
CA VAL A 103 -12.32 -4.40 9.35
C VAL A 103 -13.20 -3.96 10.52
N HIS A 104 -13.61 -4.88 11.39
CA HIS A 104 -14.38 -4.53 12.58
C HIS A 104 -13.60 -3.59 13.51
N TYR A 105 -12.32 -3.86 13.75
CA TYR A 105 -11.42 -2.96 14.48
C TYR A 105 -11.43 -1.54 13.90
N LEU A 106 -11.37 -1.41 12.57
CA LEU A 106 -11.44 -0.09 11.91
C LEU A 106 -12.80 0.60 12.13
N THR A 107 -13.91 -0.14 12.05
CA THR A 107 -15.25 0.42 12.31
C THR A 107 -15.39 0.95 13.75
N LEU A 108 -14.71 0.33 14.71
CA LEU A 108 -14.72 0.74 16.11
C LEU A 108 -13.95 2.04 16.37
N LEU A 109 -13.13 2.51 15.43
CA LEU A 109 -12.44 3.80 15.54
C LEU A 109 -13.40 4.99 15.34
N GLN A 110 -14.66 4.73 14.94
CA GLN A 110 -15.77 5.71 14.81
C GLN A 110 -15.47 6.93 13.94
N LYS A 111 -14.41 6.87 13.13
CA LYS A 111 -13.98 7.93 12.22
C LYS A 111 -13.43 7.30 10.96
N MET A 112 -13.46 8.07 9.88
CA MET A 112 -12.71 7.74 8.68
C MET A 112 -11.22 7.80 9.00
N VAL A 113 -10.47 6.79 8.57
CA VAL A 113 -9.05 6.61 8.93
C VAL A 113 -8.13 6.73 7.72
N TYR A 114 -6.90 7.13 7.99
CA TYR A 114 -5.78 7.09 7.07
C TYR A 114 -4.83 5.97 7.49
N PHE A 115 -4.26 5.28 6.53
CA PHE A 115 -3.35 4.18 6.77
C PHE A 115 -1.92 4.60 6.46
N CYS A 116 -0.95 4.08 7.21
CA CYS A 116 0.45 4.21 6.87
C CYS A 116 1.21 2.95 7.25
N SER A 117 1.93 2.36 6.30
CA SER A 117 2.94 1.34 6.62
C SER A 117 4.32 1.83 6.27
N HIS A 118 5.33 1.13 6.79
CA HIS A 118 6.69 1.48 6.47
C HIS A 118 6.99 1.20 5.00
N ASN A 119 6.60 0.05 4.46
CA ASN A 119 6.81 -0.29 3.05
C ASN A 119 5.48 -0.56 2.33
N LEU A 120 4.67 0.49 2.14
CA LEU A 120 3.32 0.38 1.59
C LEU A 120 3.21 -0.41 0.28
N ALA A 121 4.23 -0.34 -0.58
CA ALA A 121 4.22 -1.11 -1.82
C ALA A 121 4.12 -2.62 -1.57
N PHE A 122 4.76 -3.10 -0.51
CA PHE A 122 4.71 -4.47 -0.03
C PHE A 122 3.43 -4.72 0.78
N ASP A 123 3.25 -4.02 1.91
CA ASP A 123 2.17 -4.30 2.86
C ASP A 123 0.79 -4.05 2.23
N GLY A 124 0.65 -2.93 1.51
CA GLY A 124 -0.58 -2.55 0.83
C GLY A 124 -0.98 -3.57 -0.24
N SER A 125 -0.02 -4.16 -0.96
CA SER A 125 -0.30 -5.19 -1.96
C SER A 125 -0.87 -6.47 -1.35
N LYS A 126 -0.31 -6.89 -0.21
CA LYS A 126 -0.73 -8.10 0.49
C LYS A 126 -2.08 -7.89 1.17
N LEU A 127 -2.26 -6.75 1.83
CA LEU A 127 -3.53 -6.38 2.45
C LEU A 127 -4.66 -6.32 1.40
N HIS A 128 -4.42 -5.65 0.27
CA HIS A 128 -5.39 -5.59 -0.82
C HIS A 128 -5.79 -6.98 -1.31
N LYS A 129 -4.80 -7.84 -1.60
CA LYS A 129 -5.06 -9.22 -2.03
C LYS A 129 -5.92 -9.99 -1.00
N ALA A 130 -5.62 -9.87 0.29
CA ALA A 130 -6.40 -10.49 1.35
C ALA A 130 -7.83 -9.95 1.44
N LEU A 131 -8.02 -8.64 1.27
CA LEU A 131 -9.34 -8.02 1.24
C LEU A 131 -10.18 -8.51 0.05
N CYS A 132 -9.58 -8.65 -1.14
CA CYS A 132 -10.23 -9.23 -2.32
C CYS A 132 -10.61 -10.70 -2.08
N GLU A 133 -9.67 -11.52 -1.63
CA GLU A 133 -9.89 -12.96 -1.37
C GLU A 133 -11.05 -13.19 -0.38
N CYS A 134 -11.26 -12.28 0.56
CA CYS A 134 -12.27 -12.39 1.60
C CYS A 134 -13.52 -11.51 1.37
N ASN A 135 -13.63 -10.83 0.23
CA ASN A 135 -14.73 -9.93 -0.13
C ASN A 135 -14.99 -8.81 0.90
N PHE A 136 -13.92 -8.18 1.40
CA PHE A 136 -13.98 -7.08 2.37
C PHE A 136 -13.61 -5.70 1.80
N GLU A 137 -13.32 -5.61 0.49
CA GLU A 137 -12.91 -4.36 -0.17
C GLU A 137 -13.89 -3.20 0.09
N ASP A 138 -15.18 -3.40 -0.17
CA ASP A 138 -16.18 -2.34 0.00
C ASP A 138 -16.29 -1.84 1.44
N LYS A 139 -16.23 -2.78 2.41
CA LYS A 139 -16.29 -2.44 3.84
C LYS A 139 -15.03 -1.71 4.29
N PHE A 140 -13.88 -2.07 3.74
CA PHE A 140 -12.62 -1.39 4.00
C PHE A 140 -12.62 0.03 3.41
N LEU A 141 -13.05 0.18 2.15
CA LEU A 141 -13.18 1.50 1.50
C LEU A 141 -14.21 2.41 2.17
N ALA A 142 -15.24 1.84 2.80
CA ALA A 142 -16.22 2.61 3.55
C ALA A 142 -15.63 3.30 4.79
N VAL A 143 -14.44 2.93 5.25
CA VAL A 143 -13.79 3.52 6.44
C VAL A 143 -12.43 4.15 6.16
N VAL A 144 -11.73 3.77 5.08
CA VAL A 144 -10.37 4.26 4.79
C VAL A 144 -10.37 5.41 3.76
N ARG A 145 -9.79 6.55 4.13
CA ARG A 145 -9.65 7.77 3.30
C ARG A 145 -8.42 7.77 2.40
N GLY A 146 -7.35 7.09 2.81
CA GLY A 146 -6.09 7.12 2.09
C GLY A 146 -5.02 6.26 2.74
N MET A 147 -3.95 6.00 1.98
CA MET A 147 -2.78 5.25 2.42
C MET A 147 -1.49 6.01 2.11
N SER A 148 -0.53 5.94 3.03
CA SER A 148 0.79 6.58 2.93
C SER A 148 1.92 5.60 3.19
N CYS A 149 3.11 5.94 2.71
CA CYS A 149 4.32 5.12 2.84
C CYS A 149 5.36 5.90 3.65
N SER A 150 5.56 5.56 4.92
CA SER A 150 6.50 6.32 5.76
C SER A 150 7.94 6.19 5.26
N LEU A 151 8.33 5.08 4.62
CA LEU A 151 9.66 4.95 4.02
C LEU A 151 9.92 6.02 2.96
N LYS A 152 8.91 6.41 2.16
CA LYS A 152 9.06 7.51 1.19
C LYS A 152 9.25 8.84 1.92
N ILE A 153 8.43 9.10 2.93
CA ILE A 153 8.48 10.34 3.73
C ILE A 153 9.86 10.47 4.40
N ILE A 154 10.30 9.43 5.09
CA ILE A 154 11.57 9.41 5.82
C ILE A 154 12.77 9.54 4.87
N ARG A 155 12.74 8.88 3.70
CA ARG A 155 13.79 9.03 2.67
C ARG A 155 13.91 10.45 2.13
N ASN A 156 12.82 11.22 2.12
CA ASN A 156 12.88 12.62 1.70
C ASN A 156 13.49 13.53 2.77
N MET A 157 13.49 13.10 4.03
CA MET A 157 14.05 13.84 5.17
C MET A 157 15.50 13.45 5.48
N ARG A 158 15.96 12.28 5.01
CA ARG A 158 17.29 11.72 5.29
C ARG A 158 18.17 11.66 4.05
N ALA A 159 19.47 11.47 4.22
CA ALA A 159 20.39 11.34 3.10
C ALA A 159 20.09 10.09 2.25
N LYS A 160 20.20 10.21 0.92
CA LYS A 160 19.84 9.14 -0.04
C LYS A 160 20.61 7.83 0.14
N THR A 161 21.79 7.88 0.75
CA THR A 161 22.68 6.73 0.97
C THR A 161 22.33 5.93 2.22
N GLU A 162 21.44 6.44 3.08
CA GLU A 162 21.12 5.79 4.35
C GLU A 162 20.14 4.63 4.16
N LYS A 163 20.41 3.53 4.88
CA LYS A 163 19.41 2.47 5.06
C LYS A 163 18.30 2.99 5.96
N ASN A 164 17.07 2.62 5.63
CA ASN A 164 15.88 3.14 6.30
C ASN A 164 14.96 1.99 6.76
N SER A 165 15.48 0.80 7.07
CA SER A 165 14.64 -0.23 7.72
C SER A 165 14.27 0.21 9.14
N ILE A 166 13.19 -0.33 9.70
CA ILE A 166 12.77 -0.02 11.08
C ILE A 166 13.94 -0.22 12.05
N GLU A 167 14.64 -1.35 11.99
CA GLU A 167 15.81 -1.66 12.82
C GLU A 167 16.94 -0.61 12.71
N VAL A 168 17.25 -0.16 11.49
CA VAL A 168 18.29 0.87 11.30
C VAL A 168 17.83 2.21 11.84
N LEU A 169 16.56 2.55 11.63
CA LEU A 169 15.96 3.79 12.10
C LEU A 169 15.93 3.83 13.63
N THR A 170 15.46 2.77 14.30
CA THR A 170 15.43 2.68 15.76
C THR A 170 16.83 2.83 16.34
N THR A 171 17.82 2.11 15.80
CA THR A 171 19.23 2.22 16.20
C THR A 171 19.74 3.66 16.05
N SER A 172 19.53 4.28 14.88
CA SER A 172 20.00 5.65 14.62
C SER A 172 19.34 6.72 15.50
N LEU A 173 18.16 6.43 16.07
CA LEU A 173 17.39 7.35 16.91
C LEU A 173 17.52 7.03 18.40
N GLY A 174 18.35 6.07 18.78
CA GLY A 174 18.49 5.61 20.17
C GLY A 174 17.20 5.02 20.74
N ILE A 175 16.40 4.36 19.91
CA ILE A 175 15.20 3.62 20.30
C ILE A 175 15.61 2.16 20.46
N GLU A 176 15.29 1.56 21.62
CA GLU A 176 15.50 0.12 21.83
C GLU A 176 14.58 -0.68 20.90
N TYR A 177 15.17 -1.51 20.04
CA TYR A 177 14.40 -2.36 19.12
C TYR A 177 14.01 -3.66 19.82
N VAL A 178 12.77 -3.68 20.31
CA VAL A 178 12.22 -4.81 21.04
C VAL A 178 11.42 -5.69 20.10
N ASP A 179 11.69 -6.99 20.14
CA ASP A 179 10.87 -8.03 19.52
C ASP A 179 10.64 -7.85 18.00
N GLY A 180 11.71 -7.50 17.29
CA GLY A 180 11.68 -7.33 15.85
C GLY A 180 11.14 -8.53 15.08
N HIS A 181 10.46 -8.23 13.98
CA HIS A 181 9.68 -9.17 13.18
C HIS A 181 8.46 -9.73 13.94
N ASP A 182 7.82 -8.84 14.70
CA ASP A 182 6.42 -8.92 15.12
C ASP A 182 5.68 -7.75 14.49
N ALA A 183 4.60 -8.01 13.75
CA ALA A 183 3.91 -6.94 13.05
C ALA A 183 3.41 -5.82 13.99
N LEU A 184 2.97 -6.16 15.22
CA LEU A 184 2.52 -5.15 16.17
C LEU A 184 3.71 -4.41 16.78
N SER A 185 4.78 -5.10 17.15
CA SER A 185 6.00 -4.44 17.65
C SER A 185 6.58 -3.49 16.62
N ASP A 186 6.72 -3.92 15.36
CA ASP A 186 7.25 -3.10 14.27
C ASP A 186 6.38 -1.86 14.01
N THR A 187 5.05 -2.02 14.11
CA THR A 187 4.11 -0.89 14.08
C THR A 187 4.32 0.08 15.24
N GLN A 188 4.57 -0.42 16.46
CA GLN A 188 4.85 0.42 17.63
C GLN A 188 6.20 1.14 17.51
N MET A 189 7.23 0.46 16.99
CA MET A 189 8.53 1.05 16.68
C MET A 189 8.39 2.16 15.64
N LEU A 190 7.58 1.95 14.60
CA LEU A 190 7.28 2.98 13.61
C LEU A 190 6.64 4.21 14.25
N ALA A 191 5.71 4.04 15.20
CA ALA A 191 5.11 5.16 15.93
C ALA A 191 6.16 5.98 16.70
N LEU A 192 7.14 5.31 17.33
CA LEU A 192 8.24 5.96 18.04
C LEU A 192 9.19 6.68 17.07
N ILE A 193 9.50 6.07 15.92
CA ILE A 193 10.30 6.68 14.85
C ILE A 193 9.65 7.96 14.34
N ILE A 194 8.36 7.91 13.97
CA ILE A 194 7.59 9.06 13.48
C ILE A 194 7.64 10.20 14.51
N LYS A 195 7.41 9.88 15.78
CA LYS A 195 7.49 10.86 16.87
C LYS A 195 8.89 11.45 17.05
N LYS A 196 9.94 10.63 16.98
CA LYS A 196 11.35 11.08 17.15
C LYS A 196 11.84 11.93 15.99
N LEU A 197 11.32 11.68 14.78
CA LEU A 197 11.61 12.46 13.58
C LEU A 197 10.70 13.69 13.43
N ASP A 198 9.81 13.95 14.39
CA ASP A 198 8.82 15.03 14.36
C ASP A 198 7.97 15.05 13.07
N ILE A 199 7.62 13.86 12.58
CA ILE A 199 6.75 13.70 11.41
C ILE A 199 5.31 13.85 11.88
N SER A 200 4.64 14.92 11.42
CA SER A 200 3.25 15.20 11.79
C SER A 200 2.26 14.27 11.08
N ASP A 201 1.13 14.00 11.74
CA ASP A 201 -0.01 13.27 11.15
C ASP A 201 -0.51 13.99 9.88
N ASP A 202 -0.48 15.33 9.85
CA ASP A 202 -0.86 16.12 8.67
C ASP A 202 0.04 15.82 7.47
N LEU A 203 1.37 15.73 7.66
CA LEU A 203 2.29 15.37 6.58
C LEU A 203 2.02 13.94 6.08
N ILE A 204 1.75 13.00 6.98
CA ILE A 204 1.44 11.62 6.61
C ILE A 204 0.12 11.57 5.83
N THR A 205 -0.92 12.24 6.31
CA THR A 205 -2.25 12.22 5.67
C THR A 205 -2.31 13.02 4.36
N SER A 206 -1.53 14.11 4.23
CA SER A 206 -1.40 14.86 2.98
C SER A 206 -0.51 14.16 1.94
N SER A 207 0.40 13.28 2.39
CA SER A 207 1.24 12.44 1.52
C SER A 207 0.54 11.16 1.06
N THR A 208 -0.76 11.05 1.32
CA THR A 208 -1.54 9.88 0.90
C THR A 208 -1.51 9.77 -0.61
N ASP A 209 -1.15 8.57 -1.08
CA ASP A 209 -1.40 8.17 -2.45
C ASP A 209 -2.91 7.88 -2.55
N ALA A 210 -3.75 8.93 -2.48
CA ALA A 210 -5.20 8.87 -2.28
C ALA A 210 -6.00 8.05 -3.32
N TYR A 211 -5.34 7.48 -4.33
CA TYR A 211 -5.99 6.94 -5.52
C TYR A 211 -5.45 5.60 -6.04
N ASN A 212 -4.62 4.88 -5.26
CA ASN A 212 -4.04 3.59 -5.68
C ASN A 212 -4.43 2.38 -4.82
N LEU A 213 -5.29 2.59 -3.82
CA LEU A 213 -5.73 1.60 -2.84
C LEU A 213 -6.33 0.30 -3.42
N ILE A 214 -6.88 0.35 -4.65
CA ILE A 214 -7.46 -0.81 -5.35
C ILE A 214 -7.02 -0.90 -6.82
N GLN A 215 -6.89 0.24 -7.53
CA GLN A 215 -6.64 0.21 -8.99
C GLN A 215 -5.19 -0.16 -9.37
N LYS A 216 -4.21 0.10 -8.51
CA LYS A 216 -2.79 -0.22 -8.80
C LYS A 216 -2.49 -1.72 -8.70
N TYR A 217 -3.33 -2.47 -8.00
CA TYR A 217 -3.19 -3.91 -7.75
C TYR A 217 -4.24 -4.78 -8.44
N LYS A 218 -4.90 -4.22 -9.47
CA LYS A 218 -5.51 -4.96 -10.59
C LYS A 218 -4.62 -4.91 -11.86
N PRO A 219 -3.36 -5.40 -11.89
CA PRO A 219 -2.58 -5.33 -13.13
C PRO A 219 -3.22 -6.18 -14.22
N ASP A 220 -3.64 -7.41 -13.91
CA ASP A 220 -3.95 -8.37 -14.98
C ASP A 220 -5.30 -8.14 -15.65
N GLU A 221 -6.33 -7.70 -14.94
CA GLU A 221 -7.64 -7.41 -15.56
C GLU A 221 -7.69 -6.03 -16.23
N ILE A 222 -7.17 -4.98 -15.57
CA ILE A 222 -7.24 -3.62 -16.12
C ILE A 222 -6.19 -3.38 -17.20
N LEU A 223 -4.95 -3.89 -17.09
CA LEU A 223 -4.02 -3.82 -18.24
C LEU A 223 -4.49 -4.71 -19.37
N SER A 224 -5.09 -5.88 -19.13
CA SER A 224 -5.65 -6.70 -20.22
C SER A 224 -6.78 -5.95 -20.93
N HIS A 225 -7.72 -5.35 -20.19
CA HIS A 225 -8.83 -4.61 -20.77
C HIS A 225 -8.38 -3.29 -21.44
N LYS A 226 -7.56 -2.46 -20.77
CA LYS A 226 -7.04 -1.21 -21.35
C LYS A 226 -6.06 -1.47 -22.50
N CYS A 227 -5.22 -2.50 -22.46
CA CYS A 227 -4.40 -2.89 -23.62
C CYS A 227 -5.28 -3.37 -24.77
N LYS A 228 -6.32 -4.17 -24.52
CA LYS A 228 -7.26 -4.62 -25.56
C LYS A 228 -8.02 -3.44 -26.18
N GLN A 229 -8.46 -2.49 -25.35
CA GLN A 229 -9.17 -1.28 -25.79
C GLN A 229 -8.25 -0.31 -26.53
N LEU A 230 -7.04 -0.02 -26.01
CA LEU A 230 -6.05 0.77 -26.73
C LEU A 230 -5.60 0.10 -28.04
N LEU A 231 -5.46 -1.22 -28.07
CA LEU A 231 -5.18 -1.96 -29.30
C LEU A 231 -6.36 -1.89 -30.29
N SER A 232 -7.62 -1.90 -29.82
CA SER A 232 -8.77 -1.74 -30.72
C SER A 232 -8.87 -0.31 -31.25
N ASP A 233 -8.63 0.69 -30.40
CA ASP A 233 -8.71 2.11 -30.77
C ASP A 233 -7.57 2.50 -31.72
N CYS A 234 -6.37 1.95 -31.52
CA CYS A 234 -5.27 2.09 -32.48
C CYS A 234 -5.59 1.36 -33.81
N LYS A 235 -6.24 0.19 -33.78
CA LYS A 235 -6.63 -0.52 -35.01
C LYS A 235 -7.77 0.14 -35.78
N GLN A 236 -8.70 0.79 -35.09
CA GLN A 236 -9.81 1.51 -35.73
C GLN A 236 -9.39 2.86 -36.34
N ASN A 237 -8.34 3.50 -35.81
CA ASN A 237 -7.83 4.78 -36.32
C ASN A 237 -6.64 4.64 -37.28
N VAL A 238 -6.09 3.43 -37.45
CA VAL A 238 -4.98 3.15 -38.38
C VAL A 238 -5.49 2.22 -39.47
N SER A 239 -6.34 2.75 -40.34
CA SER A 239 -6.83 2.06 -41.53
C SER A 239 -5.89 2.18 -42.73
N GLN A 240 -4.64 2.66 -42.59
CA GLN A 240 -3.73 2.74 -43.74
C GLN A 240 -2.27 2.31 -43.59
N GLU A 241 -1.66 2.15 -42.41
CA GLU A 241 -0.29 1.58 -42.33
C GLU A 241 -0.08 0.74 -41.07
N ASN A 242 0.30 -0.53 -41.24
CA ASN A 242 0.60 -1.48 -40.17
C ASN A 242 1.84 -1.04 -39.37
N ILE A 243 1.69 -0.09 -38.44
CA ILE A 243 2.73 0.23 -37.46
C ILE A 243 2.48 -0.63 -36.21
N PRO A 244 3.29 -1.67 -35.93
CA PRO A 244 3.11 -2.48 -34.75
C PRO A 244 3.60 -1.69 -33.53
N VAL A 245 2.67 -1.10 -32.77
CA VAL A 245 2.99 -0.55 -31.45
C VAL A 245 3.28 -1.74 -30.52
N GLY A 246 4.55 -1.95 -30.19
CA GLY A 246 4.99 -3.05 -29.33
C GLY A 246 4.35 -2.99 -27.93
N LYS A 247 4.03 -4.16 -27.37
CA LYS A 247 3.38 -4.29 -26.04
C LYS A 247 4.05 -3.48 -24.93
N GLU A 248 5.38 -3.32 -24.98
CA GLU A 248 6.15 -2.55 -23.98
C GLU A 248 5.96 -1.03 -24.11
N ILE A 249 5.71 -0.52 -25.32
CA ILE A 249 5.40 0.90 -25.54
C ILE A 249 4.02 1.21 -24.98
N VAL A 250 3.04 0.32 -25.22
CA VAL A 250 1.68 0.45 -24.65
C VAL A 250 1.73 0.44 -23.12
N LYS A 251 2.50 -0.46 -22.51
CA LYS A 251 2.71 -0.49 -21.06
C LYS A 251 3.25 0.84 -20.52
N LYS A 252 4.25 1.43 -21.20
CA LYS A 252 4.85 2.72 -20.81
C LYS A 252 3.87 3.89 -20.94
N ILE A 253 3.02 3.89 -21.96
CA ILE A 253 1.96 4.91 -22.16
C ILE A 253 0.93 4.82 -21.03
N ILE A 254 0.46 3.60 -20.71
CA ILE A 254 -0.48 3.36 -19.61
C ILE A 254 0.15 3.76 -18.26
N SER A 255 1.39 3.37 -18.00
CA SER A 255 2.06 3.69 -16.73
C SER A 255 2.31 5.18 -16.55
N SER A 256 2.35 5.94 -17.65
CA SER A 256 2.54 7.39 -17.65
C SER A 256 1.21 8.17 -17.66
N ASN A 257 0.06 7.46 -17.62
CA ASN A 257 -1.29 8.03 -17.67
C ASN A 257 -1.56 8.93 -18.89
N ILE A 258 -0.89 8.64 -20.01
CA ILE A 258 -1.03 9.38 -21.28
C ILE A 258 -2.15 8.74 -22.10
N SER A 259 -3.17 9.52 -22.47
CA SER A 259 -4.24 9.03 -23.35
C SER A 259 -3.86 9.16 -24.84
N VAL A 260 -4.49 8.35 -25.71
CA VAL A 260 -4.35 8.49 -27.17
C VAL A 260 -4.78 9.89 -27.63
N ALA A 261 -5.81 10.48 -27.00
CA ALA A 261 -6.23 11.85 -27.27
C ALA A 261 -5.12 12.87 -26.93
N CYS A 262 -4.34 12.64 -25.87
CA CYS A 262 -3.18 13.48 -25.54
C CYS A 262 -2.07 13.34 -26.58
N LEU A 263 -1.80 12.13 -27.07
CA LEU A 263 -0.81 11.89 -28.13
C LEU A 263 -1.25 12.53 -29.46
N GLN A 264 -2.53 12.39 -29.83
CA GLN A 264 -3.09 13.00 -31.03
C GLN A 264 -3.03 14.53 -30.96
N LYS A 265 -3.35 15.11 -29.79
CA LYS A 265 -3.20 16.56 -29.56
C LYS A 265 -1.75 17.00 -29.69
N ALA A 266 -0.79 16.27 -29.13
CA ALA A 266 0.63 16.59 -29.24
C ALA A 266 1.13 16.49 -30.69
N TYR A 267 0.71 15.45 -31.43
CA TYR A 267 1.03 15.29 -32.85
C TYR A 267 0.46 16.44 -33.68
N ASN A 268 -0.83 16.75 -33.51
CA ASN A 268 -1.52 17.83 -34.21
C ASN A 268 -0.96 19.22 -33.84
N PHE A 269 -0.47 19.39 -32.62
CA PHE A 269 0.20 20.61 -32.19
C PHE A 269 1.54 20.77 -32.91
N ASN A 270 2.35 19.71 -32.99
CA ASN A 270 3.65 19.75 -33.68
C ASN A 270 3.52 19.91 -35.20
N THR A 271 2.54 19.29 -35.84
CA THR A 271 2.32 19.46 -37.30
C THR A 271 1.77 20.83 -37.68
N ARG A 272 1.12 21.55 -36.76
CA ARG A 272 0.72 22.96 -36.95
C ARG A 272 1.90 23.93 -36.87
N VAL A 273 2.98 23.58 -36.18
CA VAL A 273 4.17 24.44 -36.09
C VAL A 273 4.99 24.38 -37.40
N GLU A 274 4.96 23.27 -38.12
CA GLU A 274 5.65 23.13 -39.41
C GLU A 274 4.96 23.83 -40.59
N THR A 275 3.69 24.26 -40.44
CA THR A 275 2.92 24.92 -41.51
C THR A 275 2.92 26.45 -41.44
N VAL A 276 3.70 27.06 -40.55
CA VAL A 276 3.97 28.51 -40.61
C VAL A 276 5.01 28.75 -41.71
N THR A 277 4.51 29.04 -42.91
CA THR A 277 5.32 29.46 -44.05
C THR A 277 6.08 30.74 -43.68
N LEU A 278 7.40 30.67 -43.53
CA LEU A 278 8.24 31.86 -43.48
C LEU A 278 8.14 32.60 -44.84
N PRO A 279 7.98 33.94 -44.85
CA PRO A 279 7.91 34.67 -46.11
C PRO A 279 9.22 34.52 -46.89
N ALA A 280 9.08 34.28 -48.19
CA ALA A 280 10.17 34.07 -49.13
C ALA A 280 11.20 35.20 -49.04
N ARG A 281 12.44 34.82 -48.70
CA ARG A 281 13.59 35.72 -48.69
C ARG A 281 13.91 36.09 -50.14
N VAL A 282 13.77 37.37 -50.48
CA VAL A 282 14.23 37.94 -51.74
C VAL A 282 15.74 37.67 -51.86
N ILE A 283 16.12 36.90 -52.87
CA ILE A 283 17.51 36.66 -53.25
C ILE A 283 18.00 37.92 -53.96
N GLY A 284 18.87 38.67 -53.28
CA GLY A 284 19.62 39.77 -53.85
C GLY A 284 21.09 39.60 -53.53
N THR A 285 21.82 39.01 -54.47
CA THR A 285 23.28 38.93 -54.53
C THR A 285 23.89 40.32 -54.58
N THR A 286 24.74 40.68 -53.62
CA THR A 286 25.97 41.44 -53.93
C THR A 286 27.01 41.20 -52.85
N VAL A 287 28.16 40.74 -53.32
CA VAL A 287 29.44 40.67 -52.61
C VAL A 287 30.00 42.10 -52.59
N ASP A 288 30.47 42.60 -51.44
CA ASP A 288 31.70 43.42 -51.39
C ASP A 288 32.20 43.70 -49.95
N LYS A 289 33.42 43.20 -49.72
CA LYS A 289 34.63 43.79 -49.09
C LYS A 289 34.54 44.91 -48.02
N LEU A 290 35.41 44.72 -47.01
CA LEU A 290 36.27 45.69 -46.26
C LEU A 290 35.50 46.73 -45.40
N TYR A 291 35.81 46.98 -44.12
CA TYR A 291 37.05 47.03 -43.35
C TYR A 291 36.85 46.47 -41.94
#